data_AF-A0A9N9FNI4-F1
#
_entry.id   AF-A0A9N9FNI4-F1
#
_cell.length_a   1.000
_cell.length_b   1.000
_cell.length_c   1.000
_cell.angle_alpha   90.00
_cell.angle_beta   90.00
_cell.angle_gamma   90.00
#
_symmetry.space_group_name_H-M   'P 1'
#
loop_
_entity.id
_entity.type
_entity.pdbx_description
1 polymer ?
#
loop_
_entity_poly.entity_id
_entity_poly.type
_entity_poly.pdbx_seq_one_letter_code
_entity_poly.pdbx_strand_id
1 'polypeptide(L)'
;MQSSRNAIDISSASVVDLKAELFKQKEEFKQQKAAAGDQPISAASRLRGKKPGTWVRQNKGVGERAKRDQAFLDEVGEPSLEASRIALEKKAKLYDKLKKTGIEDETLAEEILVDFDQYVDEFGRTRIARKSQVPKEPLPPLPSSSNISLEDGDEYQPTMMSADMYMEQERLQWEKEALEELKNPQHYDETKEIRTKGVGFYRFSKDEQERQEQMRALKEMRNETLQRRSLKQNIKDKRKLQIEARMALIRAKKLKTTEAPDSSSSTGTIISETLPSTDDNISTLAESEVREEDNEKAVIDLLASIRKQVVQKK
;
A
#
# COMPACT_ATOMS: atom_id res chain seq x y z
N MET A 1 -12.46 -74.60 -9.01
CA MET A 1 -11.04 -74.26 -9.25
C MET A 1 -10.50 -73.63 -7.98
N GLN A 2 -9.62 -74.33 -7.26
CA GLN A 2 -9.01 -73.81 -6.03
C GLN A 2 -7.74 -73.04 -6.42
N SER A 3 -7.66 -71.77 -6.03
CA SER A 3 -6.48 -70.92 -6.20
C SER A 3 -5.47 -71.26 -5.10
N SER A 4 -4.25 -71.65 -5.49
CA SER A 4 -3.14 -71.88 -4.58
C SER A 4 -2.63 -70.52 -4.07
N ARG A 5 -2.53 -70.36 -2.75
CA ARG A 5 -1.92 -69.18 -2.12
C ARG A 5 -0.42 -69.22 -2.38
N ASN A 6 0.11 -68.14 -2.96
CA ASN A 6 1.55 -67.96 -3.17
C ASN A 6 2.26 -67.92 -1.80
N ALA A 7 3.04 -68.94 -1.49
CA ALA A 7 3.94 -68.92 -0.34
C ALA A 7 5.10 -67.98 -0.67
N ILE A 8 5.36 -67.01 0.22
CA ILE A 8 6.49 -66.09 0.10
C ILE A 8 7.68 -66.79 0.74
N ASP A 9 8.72 -67.07 -0.06
CA ASP A 9 9.99 -67.62 0.45
C ASP A 9 10.76 -66.52 1.17
N ILE A 10 10.70 -66.53 2.50
CA ILE A 10 11.35 -65.55 3.36
C ILE A 10 12.65 -66.14 3.89
N SER A 11 13.77 -65.43 3.70
CA SER A 11 15.07 -65.86 4.24
C SER A 11 15.09 -65.79 5.77
N SER A 12 15.78 -66.74 6.42
CA SER A 12 15.89 -66.77 7.88
C SER A 12 16.53 -65.49 8.46
N ALA A 13 17.45 -64.87 7.72
CA ALA A 13 18.04 -63.58 8.09
C ALA A 13 17.02 -62.44 8.09
N SER A 14 16.14 -62.37 7.07
CA SER A 14 15.09 -61.36 7.00
C SER A 14 14.07 -61.49 8.15
N VAL A 15 13.81 -62.70 8.63
CA VAL A 15 12.94 -62.93 9.80
C VAL A 15 13.59 -62.39 11.08
N VAL A 16 14.91 -62.55 11.23
CA VAL A 16 15.65 -62.04 12.39
C VAL A 16 15.72 -60.51 12.37
N ASP A 17 15.95 -59.90 11.20
CA ASP A 17 15.97 -58.45 11.06
C ASP A 17 14.61 -57.82 11.34
N LEU A 18 13.52 -58.38 10.80
CA LEU A 18 12.17 -57.94 11.13
C LEU A 18 11.85 -58.09 12.61
N LYS A 19 12.32 -59.18 13.24
CA LYS A 19 12.16 -59.39 14.68
C LYS A 19 12.93 -58.35 15.48
N ALA A 20 14.13 -57.97 15.05
CA ALA A 20 14.93 -56.93 15.68
C ALA A 20 14.27 -55.55 15.55
N GLU A 21 13.75 -55.20 14.37
CA GLU A 21 13.03 -53.93 14.15
C GLU A 21 11.73 -53.86 14.96
N LEU A 22 10.94 -54.94 14.99
CA LEU A 22 9.73 -55.01 15.81
C LEU A 22 10.05 -54.90 17.30
N PHE A 23 11.15 -55.51 17.74
CA PHE A 23 11.58 -55.42 19.13
C PHE A 23 12.00 -53.99 19.48
N LYS A 24 12.78 -53.33 18.63
CA LYS A 24 13.19 -51.93 18.78
C LYS A 24 11.98 -50.99 18.84
N GLN A 25 11.02 -51.12 17.93
CA GLN A 25 9.80 -50.30 17.97
C GLN A 25 8.95 -50.55 19.22
N LYS A 26 8.92 -51.79 19.70
CA LYS A 26 8.21 -52.15 20.94
C LYS A 26 8.89 -51.52 22.17
N GLU A 27 10.21 -51.46 22.21
CA GLU A 27 10.95 -50.77 23.27
C GLU A 27 10.76 -49.26 23.23
N GLU A 28 10.86 -48.64 22.04
CA GLU A 28 10.59 -47.20 21.86
C GLU A 28 9.17 -46.85 22.30
N PHE A 29 8.18 -47.69 21.96
CA PHE A 29 6.80 -47.49 22.39
C PHE A 29 6.64 -47.61 23.91
N LYS A 30 7.33 -48.57 24.56
CA LYS A 30 7.33 -48.69 26.03
C LYS A 30 7.96 -47.47 26.70
N GLN A 31 9.07 -46.95 26.18
CA GLN A 31 9.72 -45.74 26.69
C GLN A 31 8.81 -44.52 26.53
N GLN A 32 8.19 -44.35 25.37
CA GLN A 32 7.23 -43.27 25.14
C GLN A 32 6.00 -43.38 26.04
N LYS A 33 5.50 -44.60 26.29
CA LYS A 33 4.40 -44.85 27.22
C LYS A 33 4.79 -44.53 28.67
N ALA A 34 6.00 -44.91 29.10
CA ALA A 34 6.53 -44.58 30.42
C ALA A 34 6.70 -43.05 30.60
N ALA A 35 7.17 -42.35 29.57
CA ALA A 35 7.30 -40.89 29.58
C ALA A 35 5.95 -40.15 29.55
N ALA A 36 4.91 -40.76 28.97
CA ALA A 36 3.57 -40.17 28.82
C ALA A 36 2.61 -40.46 29.99
N GLY A 37 3.02 -41.26 31.00
CA GLY A 37 2.24 -41.49 32.21
C GLY A 37 0.83 -42.04 31.96
N ASP A 38 0.72 -43.20 31.32
CA ASP A 38 -0.53 -43.96 31.04
C ASP A 38 -1.65 -43.22 30.27
N GLN A 39 -1.38 -42.02 29.74
CA GLN A 39 -2.31 -41.31 28.85
C GLN A 39 -2.26 -41.90 27.43
N PRO A 40 -3.41 -42.02 26.72
CA PRO A 40 -3.43 -42.55 25.36
C PRO A 40 -2.67 -41.60 24.41
N ILE A 41 -1.51 -42.06 23.93
CA ILE A 41 -0.68 -41.34 22.96
C ILE A 41 -1.40 -41.38 21.60
N SER A 42 -2.30 -40.44 21.36
CA SER A 42 -2.94 -40.28 20.06
C SER A 42 -1.90 -39.94 18.99
N ALA A 43 -2.11 -40.39 17.75
CA ALA A 43 -1.23 -40.11 16.60
C ALA A 43 -1.01 -38.60 16.38
N ALA A 44 -1.89 -37.74 16.91
CA ALA A 44 -1.77 -36.29 16.87
C ALA A 44 -0.57 -35.74 17.68
N SER A 45 -0.15 -36.42 18.74
CA SER A 45 0.99 -36.01 19.59
C SER A 45 2.36 -36.24 18.93
N ARG A 46 2.42 -37.13 17.92
CA ARG A 46 3.63 -37.38 17.11
C ARG A 46 3.94 -36.23 16.14
N LEU A 47 3.05 -35.24 16.01
CA LEU A 47 3.22 -34.06 15.15
C LEU A 47 3.94 -32.89 15.84
N ARG A 48 4.87 -33.16 16.77
CA ARG A 48 5.76 -32.12 17.31
C ARG A 48 6.89 -31.84 16.32
N GLY A 49 6.54 -31.07 15.30
CA GLY A 49 7.45 -30.52 14.29
C GLY A 49 6.75 -29.54 13.34
N LYS A 50 5.59 -29.00 13.72
CA LYS A 50 4.89 -27.99 12.92
C LYS A 50 5.67 -26.69 13.03
N LYS A 51 6.29 -26.26 11.92
CA LYS A 51 6.94 -24.95 11.80
C LYS A 51 5.97 -23.89 12.33
N PRO A 52 6.43 -22.94 13.17
CA PRO A 52 5.55 -21.90 13.69
C PRO A 52 4.86 -21.20 12.51
N GLY A 53 3.55 -20.98 12.66
CA GLY A 53 2.71 -20.40 11.61
C GLY A 53 3.27 -19.07 11.12
N THR A 54 2.91 -18.67 9.91
CA THR A 54 3.44 -17.49 9.23
C THR A 54 3.29 -16.20 10.05
N TRP A 55 2.29 -16.14 10.93
CA TRP A 55 2.02 -15.04 11.86
C TRP A 55 2.98 -14.94 13.05
N VAL A 56 3.72 -16.00 13.38
CA VAL A 56 4.69 -16.02 14.48
C VAL A 56 6.08 -15.61 13.99
N ARG A 57 6.31 -15.60 12.66
CA ARG A 57 7.58 -15.16 12.07
C ARG A 57 7.66 -13.64 12.10
N GLN A 58 8.48 -13.11 13.00
CA GLN A 58 8.84 -11.69 13.01
C GLN A 58 9.54 -11.29 11.71
N ASN A 59 9.37 -10.04 11.28
CA ASN A 59 10.02 -9.52 10.08
C ASN A 59 11.55 -9.54 10.24
N LYS A 60 12.26 -9.90 9.17
CA LYS A 60 13.74 -9.95 9.17
C LYS A 60 14.31 -8.58 9.56
N GLY A 61 15.22 -8.56 10.54
CA GLY A 61 15.89 -7.34 10.99
C GLY A 61 15.12 -6.47 11.99
N VAL A 62 13.94 -6.88 12.47
CA VAL A 62 13.22 -6.14 13.53
C VAL A 62 13.98 -6.20 14.86
N GLY A 63 14.52 -7.36 15.23
CA GLY A 63 15.34 -7.48 16.45
C GLY A 63 16.63 -6.66 16.40
N GLU A 64 17.27 -6.56 15.23
CA GLU A 64 18.47 -5.74 15.04
C GLU A 64 18.15 -4.24 15.08
N ARG A 65 17.00 -3.81 14.53
CA ARG A 65 16.51 -2.43 14.69
C ARG A 65 16.25 -2.11 16.15
N ALA A 66 15.49 -2.95 16.86
CA ALA A 66 15.20 -2.75 18.27
C ALA A 66 16.47 -2.66 19.13
N LYS A 67 17.48 -3.50 18.86
CA LYS A 67 18.78 -3.44 19.55
C LYS A 67 19.55 -2.16 19.24
N ARG A 68 19.52 -1.69 17.98
CA ARG A 68 20.13 -0.40 17.61
C ARG A 68 19.42 0.78 18.27
N ASP A 69 18.10 0.75 18.32
CA ASP A 69 17.32 1.81 18.96
C ASP A 69 17.58 1.84 20.47
N GLN A 70 17.69 0.67 21.12
CA GLN A 70 18.11 0.55 22.52
C GLN A 70 19.54 1.07 22.72
N ALA A 71 20.49 0.62 21.90
CA ALA A 71 21.87 1.09 22.00
C ALA A 71 22.00 2.60 21.78
N PHE A 72 21.21 3.18 20.86
CA PHE A 72 21.18 4.62 20.63
C PHE A 72 20.62 5.39 21.83
N LEU A 73 19.56 4.88 22.47
CA LEU A 73 19.03 5.46 23.70
C LEU A 73 20.06 5.43 24.84
N ASP A 74 20.80 4.33 24.97
CA ASP A 74 21.87 4.18 25.96
C ASP A 74 23.07 5.09 25.63
N GLU A 75 23.39 5.29 24.34
CA GLU A 75 24.53 6.09 23.84
C GLU A 75 24.28 7.60 23.90
N VAL A 76 23.05 8.07 23.66
CA VAL A 76 22.68 9.50 23.75
C VAL A 76 22.87 10.04 25.18
N GLY A 77 23.02 9.15 26.17
CA GLY A 77 23.45 9.47 27.52
C GLY A 77 22.36 10.13 28.37
N GLU A 78 22.26 9.69 29.61
CA GLU A 78 21.43 10.29 30.65
C GLU A 78 21.48 11.84 30.70
N PRO A 79 22.62 12.55 30.53
CA PRO A 79 22.62 14.02 30.59
C PRO A 79 21.82 14.70 29.46
N SER A 80 21.69 14.07 28.29
CA SER A 80 20.86 14.57 27.18
C SER A 80 19.37 14.36 27.48
N LEU A 81 19.03 13.22 28.08
CA LEU A 81 17.67 12.89 28.51
C LEU A 81 17.24 13.76 29.71
N GLU A 82 18.13 14.03 30.64
CA GLU A 82 17.92 14.95 31.76
C GLU A 82 17.74 16.40 31.28
N ALA A 83 18.57 16.89 30.36
CA ALA A 83 18.39 18.21 29.76
C ALA A 83 17.03 18.33 29.05
N SER A 84 16.64 17.27 28.32
CA SER A 84 15.34 17.17 27.67
C SER A 84 14.19 17.15 28.69
N ARG A 85 14.35 16.40 29.79
CA ARG A 85 13.36 16.32 30.87
C ARG A 85 13.20 17.65 31.60
N ILE A 86 14.30 18.34 31.91
CA ILE A 86 14.30 19.68 32.50
C ILE A 86 13.61 20.67 31.57
N ALA A 87 13.88 20.60 30.26
CA ALA A 87 13.21 21.44 29.27
C ALA A 87 11.71 21.15 29.19
N LEU A 88 11.30 19.88 29.24
CA LEU A 88 9.89 19.47 29.27
C LEU A 88 9.17 19.91 30.54
N GLU A 89 9.81 19.81 31.71
CA GLU A 89 9.27 20.30 32.97
C GLU A 89 9.11 21.83 32.97
N LYS A 90 10.09 22.56 32.43
CA LYS A 90 9.99 24.01 32.23
C LYS A 90 8.82 24.37 31.30
N LYS A 91 8.69 23.67 30.18
CA LYS A 91 7.57 23.86 29.24
C LYS A 91 6.23 23.52 29.88
N ALA A 92 6.13 22.42 30.61
CA ALA A 92 4.90 22.02 31.32
C ALA A 92 4.47 23.09 32.34
N LYS A 93 5.42 23.62 33.12
CA LYS A 93 5.16 24.75 34.03
C LYS A 93 4.69 26.00 33.29
N LEU A 94 5.27 26.31 32.13
CA LEU A 94 4.84 27.44 31.29
C LEU A 94 3.40 27.23 30.79
N TYR A 95 3.08 26.03 30.28
CA TYR A 95 1.72 25.67 29.87
C TYR A 95 0.71 25.75 31.03
N ASP A 96 1.05 25.25 32.22
CA ASP A 96 0.19 25.32 33.40
C ASP A 96 -0.05 26.77 33.85
N LYS A 97 0.94 27.64 33.71
CA LYS A 97 0.78 29.09 33.95
C LYS A 97 -0.18 29.69 32.93
N LEU A 98 0.07 29.51 31.63
CA LEU A 98 -0.80 30.00 30.55
C LEU A 98 -2.26 29.52 30.70
N LYS A 99 -2.45 28.26 31.08
CA LYS A 99 -3.78 27.68 31.30
C LYS A 99 -4.51 28.30 32.49
N LYS A 100 -3.78 28.76 33.50
CA LYS A 100 -4.35 29.36 34.72
C LYS A 100 -4.58 30.86 34.60
N THR A 101 -3.64 31.59 33.99
CA THR A 101 -3.66 33.05 33.91
C THR A 101 -4.35 33.59 32.67
N GLY A 102 -4.58 32.75 31.65
CA GLY A 102 -4.96 33.26 30.33
C GLY A 102 -3.83 34.09 29.72
N ILE A 103 -4.00 34.53 28.47
CA ILE A 103 -3.03 35.40 27.75
C ILE A 103 -3.27 36.86 28.17
N GLU A 104 -3.52 37.12 29.46
CA GLU A 104 -3.86 38.46 29.97
C GLU A 104 -2.69 39.10 30.73
N ASP A 105 -1.71 38.31 31.16
CA ASP A 105 -0.48 38.82 31.78
C ASP A 105 0.48 39.37 30.70
N GLU A 106 0.50 40.71 30.53
CA GLU A 106 1.34 41.43 29.54
C GLU A 106 2.82 41.04 29.61
N THR A 107 3.36 40.86 30.82
CA THR A 107 4.77 40.46 31.04
C THR A 107 5.08 39.05 30.55
N LEU A 108 4.11 38.13 30.60
CA LEU A 108 4.25 36.77 30.07
C LEU A 108 4.05 36.76 28.55
N ALA A 109 3.19 37.64 28.02
CA ALA A 109 2.99 37.78 26.58
C ALA A 109 4.28 38.26 25.90
N GLU A 110 5.01 39.23 26.48
CA GLU A 110 6.30 39.69 25.95
C GLU A 110 7.39 38.60 25.99
N GLU A 111 7.44 37.77 27.03
CA GLU A 111 8.42 36.67 27.14
C GLU A 111 8.10 35.50 26.18
N ILE A 112 6.83 35.34 25.80
CA ILE A 112 6.35 34.23 24.96
C ILE A 112 6.27 34.62 23.48
N LEU A 113 6.08 35.91 23.16
CA LEU A 113 5.96 36.38 21.79
C LEU A 113 7.32 36.34 21.09
N VAL A 114 7.56 35.25 20.36
CA VAL A 114 8.72 35.13 19.48
C VAL A 114 8.47 35.96 18.22
N ASP A 115 9.04 37.16 18.21
CA ASP A 115 9.00 38.03 17.04
C ASP A 115 9.92 37.51 15.92
N PHE A 116 9.32 37.20 14.77
CA PHE A 116 10.03 36.83 13.55
C PHE A 116 10.05 37.99 12.56
N ASP A 117 11.24 38.30 12.06
CA ASP A 117 11.43 39.29 11.01
C ASP A 117 11.98 38.62 9.75
N GLN A 118 11.60 39.17 8.60
CA GLN A 118 12.17 38.80 7.30
C GLN A 118 13.41 39.67 7.05
N TYR A 119 14.55 39.04 6.83
CA TYR A 119 15.79 39.72 6.47
C TYR A 119 16.39 39.14 5.18
N VAL A 120 17.17 39.95 4.47
CA VAL A 120 17.90 39.52 3.28
C VAL A 120 19.31 39.12 3.70
N ASP A 121 19.69 37.88 3.40
CA ASP A 121 21.02 37.34 3.66
C ASP A 121 22.08 37.96 2.72
N GLU A 122 23.36 37.79 3.02
CA GLU A 122 24.50 38.35 2.24
C GLU A 122 24.48 37.90 0.75
N PHE A 123 23.77 36.80 0.47
CA PHE A 123 23.58 36.23 -0.86
C PHE A 123 22.27 36.68 -1.55
N GLY A 124 21.57 37.68 -1.03
CA GLY A 124 20.34 38.23 -1.62
C GLY A 124 19.09 37.37 -1.46
N ARG A 125 19.11 36.38 -0.54
CA ARG A 125 17.98 35.47 -0.29
C ARG A 125 17.18 35.96 0.91
N THR A 126 15.85 35.97 0.82
CA THR A 126 14.98 36.29 1.96
C THR A 126 14.93 35.12 2.94
N ARG A 127 15.20 35.39 4.22
CA ARG A 127 15.17 34.41 5.31
C ARG A 127 14.33 34.96 6.46
N ILE A 128 13.62 34.08 7.15
CA ILE A 128 12.88 34.42 8.38
C ILE A 128 13.74 34.01 9.57
N ALA A 129 14.06 34.97 10.44
CA ALA A 129 14.81 34.74 11.68
C ALA A 129 14.14 35.48 12.84
N ARG A 130 14.52 35.12 14.07
CA ARG A 130 14.08 35.90 15.24
C ARG A 130 14.70 37.28 15.17
N LYS A 131 13.99 38.32 15.63
CA LYS A 131 14.51 39.71 15.66
C LYS A 131 15.91 39.83 16.25
N SER A 132 16.21 39.06 17.30
CA SER A 132 17.54 39.05 17.95
C SER A 132 18.63 38.36 17.15
N GLN A 133 18.27 37.53 16.16
CA GLN A 133 19.18 36.79 15.30
C GLN A 133 19.35 37.44 13.93
N VAL A 134 18.53 38.43 13.58
CA VAL A 134 18.71 39.23 12.37
C VAL A 134 19.99 40.06 12.52
N PRO A 135 20.95 39.95 11.59
CA PRO A 135 22.13 40.81 11.57
C PRO A 135 21.69 42.28 11.55
N LYS A 136 21.93 43.01 12.63
CA LYS A 136 21.54 44.41 12.74
C LYS A 136 22.58 45.25 11.99
N GLU A 137 22.22 45.73 10.81
CA GLU A 137 23.06 46.67 10.08
C GLU A 137 23.35 47.88 10.99
N PRO A 138 24.61 48.38 11.02
CA PRO A 138 24.91 49.60 11.74
C PRO A 138 24.08 50.73 11.13
N LEU A 139 23.16 51.29 11.92
CA LEU A 139 22.30 52.37 11.45
C LEU A 139 23.17 53.50 10.87
N PRO A 140 22.87 53.98 9.66
CA PRO A 140 23.53 55.17 9.15
C PRO A 140 23.27 56.33 10.13
N PRO A 141 24.26 57.22 10.34
CA PRO A 141 24.06 58.38 11.20
C PRO A 141 22.85 59.16 10.68
N LEU A 142 21.87 59.38 11.56
CA LEU A 142 20.68 60.18 11.26
C LEU A 142 21.13 61.50 10.63
N PRO A 143 20.63 61.87 9.43
CA PRO A 143 20.93 63.18 8.88
C PRO A 143 20.39 64.22 9.86
N SER A 144 21.30 65.11 10.30
CA SER A 144 20.97 66.32 11.04
C SER A 144 19.74 66.99 10.42
N SER A 145 18.77 67.35 11.24
CA SER A 145 17.46 67.92 10.92
C SER A 145 17.53 69.35 10.33
N SER A 146 18.47 69.60 9.43
CA SER A 146 18.67 70.86 8.74
C SER A 146 18.63 70.58 7.24
N ASN A 147 17.42 70.67 6.69
CA ASN A 147 17.03 70.81 5.28
C ASN A 147 15.96 69.77 4.87
N ILE A 148 14.72 69.95 5.36
CA ILE A 148 13.53 69.49 4.64
C ILE A 148 13.09 70.69 3.79
N SER A 149 13.47 70.69 2.51
CA SER A 149 12.77 71.49 1.51
C SER A 149 11.51 70.70 1.19
N LEU A 150 10.35 71.24 1.57
CA LEU A 150 9.07 70.83 0.99
C LEU A 150 9.14 71.12 -0.50
N GLU A 151 9.39 70.09 -1.30
CA GLU A 151 8.98 70.09 -2.70
C GLU A 151 7.63 69.37 -2.76
N ASP A 152 6.57 70.17 -2.82
CA ASP A 152 5.22 69.75 -3.18
C ASP A 152 5.27 69.19 -4.60
N GLY A 153 5.38 67.87 -4.70
CA GLY A 153 5.40 67.10 -5.92
C GLY A 153 4.43 65.94 -5.83
N ASP A 154 3.18 66.20 -5.44
CA ASP A 154 2.09 65.26 -5.61
C ASP A 154 1.90 65.03 -7.12
N GLU A 155 2.56 63.98 -7.60
CA GLU A 155 2.44 63.46 -8.94
C GLU A 155 0.96 63.07 -9.16
N TYR A 156 0.22 63.94 -9.85
CA TYR A 156 -1.18 63.76 -10.22
C TYR A 156 -1.35 62.44 -10.99
N GLN A 157 -1.62 61.34 -10.30
CA GLN A 157 -2.22 60.18 -10.90
C GLN A 157 -3.59 60.62 -11.45
N PRO A 158 -3.90 60.39 -12.72
CA PRO A 158 -5.16 60.85 -13.28
C PRO A 158 -6.33 60.12 -12.62
N THR A 159 -6.97 60.75 -11.62
CA THR A 159 -8.16 60.27 -10.90
C THR A 159 -9.43 60.39 -11.75
N MET A 160 -9.39 59.96 -13.02
CA MET A 160 -10.54 59.99 -13.95
C MET A 160 -11.27 58.64 -14.04
N MET A 161 -10.79 57.59 -13.37
CA MET A 161 -11.49 56.31 -13.27
C MET A 161 -11.94 56.11 -11.82
N SER A 162 -13.19 55.66 -11.62
CA SER A 162 -13.69 55.33 -10.29
C SER A 162 -12.93 54.12 -9.73
N ALA A 163 -12.83 54.02 -8.40
CA ALA A 163 -12.23 52.87 -7.73
C ALA A 163 -12.80 51.53 -8.23
N ASP A 164 -14.11 51.50 -8.49
CA ASP A 164 -14.81 50.32 -9.02
C ASP A 164 -14.35 49.94 -10.43
N MET A 165 -14.05 50.92 -11.30
CA MET A 165 -13.53 50.67 -12.65
C MET A 165 -12.11 50.10 -12.63
N TYR A 166 -11.27 50.47 -11.66
CA TYR A 166 -9.94 49.89 -11.48
C TYR A 166 -10.02 48.42 -11.07
N MET A 167 -10.90 48.08 -10.12
CA MET A 167 -11.10 46.70 -9.68
C MET A 167 -11.63 45.80 -10.79
N GLU A 168 -12.54 46.32 -11.65
CA GLU A 168 -13.02 45.58 -12.82
C GLU A 168 -11.93 45.36 -13.87
N GLN A 169 -11.03 46.33 -14.07
CA GLN A 169 -9.91 46.17 -14.99
C GLN A 169 -8.90 45.13 -14.52
N GLU A 170 -8.55 45.13 -13.23
CA GLU A 170 -7.68 44.10 -12.64
C GLU A 170 -8.32 42.71 -12.78
N ARG A 171 -9.63 42.60 -12.51
CA ARG A 171 -10.36 41.35 -12.71
C ARG A 171 -10.30 40.88 -14.16
N LEU A 172 -10.51 41.76 -15.13
CA LEU A 172 -10.45 41.43 -16.56
C LEU A 172 -9.02 41.04 -16.99
N GLN A 173 -8.00 41.66 -16.41
CA GLN A 173 -6.60 41.28 -16.64
C GLN A 173 -6.33 39.88 -16.09
N TRP A 174 -6.75 39.60 -14.84
CA TRP A 174 -6.65 38.27 -14.25
C TRP A 174 -7.44 37.21 -15.04
N GLU A 175 -8.63 37.54 -15.55
CA GLU A 175 -9.41 36.62 -16.37
C GLU A 175 -8.73 36.30 -17.70
N LYS A 176 -8.16 37.31 -18.36
CA LYS A 176 -7.38 37.13 -19.59
C LYS A 176 -6.13 36.31 -19.34
N GLU A 177 -5.39 36.64 -18.28
CA GLU A 177 -4.17 35.94 -17.90
C GLU A 177 -4.46 34.47 -17.57
N ALA A 178 -5.52 34.18 -16.79
CA ALA A 178 -5.94 32.82 -16.50
C ALA A 178 -6.34 32.03 -17.77
N LEU A 179 -6.99 32.70 -18.73
CA LEU A 179 -7.36 32.09 -20.00
C LEU A 179 -6.14 31.82 -20.89
N GLU A 180 -5.15 32.72 -20.87
CA GLU A 180 -3.88 32.55 -21.56
C GLU A 180 -3.03 31.44 -20.96
N GLU A 181 -3.00 31.33 -19.63
CA GLU A 181 -2.32 30.24 -18.93
C GLU A 181 -2.97 28.88 -19.23
N LEU A 182 -4.29 28.84 -19.40
CA LEU A 182 -5.01 27.63 -19.83
C LEU A 182 -4.67 27.24 -21.28
N LYS A 183 -4.44 28.22 -22.16
CA LYS A 183 -4.02 27.99 -23.56
C LYS A 183 -2.58 27.52 -23.66
N ASN A 184 -1.71 28.01 -22.79
CA ASN A 184 -0.29 27.67 -22.74
C ASN A 184 0.02 26.89 -21.47
N PRO A 185 -0.43 25.62 -21.39
CA PRO A 185 -0.20 24.83 -20.19
C PRO A 185 1.30 24.67 -19.97
N GLN A 186 1.80 25.20 -18.86
CA GLN A 186 3.20 25.01 -18.48
C GLN A 186 3.39 23.56 -18.04
N HIS A 187 4.24 22.82 -18.75
CA HIS A 187 4.52 21.43 -18.45
C HIS A 187 5.74 21.25 -17.58
N TYR A 188 5.70 20.17 -16.80
CA TYR A 188 6.81 19.77 -15.96
C TYR A 188 8.09 19.50 -16.77
N ASP A 189 9.16 20.18 -16.40
CA ASP A 189 10.49 20.03 -16.98
C ASP A 189 11.40 19.22 -16.05
N GLU A 190 11.80 18.04 -16.52
CA GLU A 190 12.63 17.12 -15.77
C GLU A 190 13.98 17.73 -15.30
N THR A 191 14.55 18.62 -16.09
CA THR A 191 15.86 19.25 -15.85
C THR A 191 15.85 20.25 -14.70
N LYS A 192 14.67 20.78 -14.34
CA LYS A 192 14.50 21.75 -13.25
C LYS A 192 14.26 21.06 -11.90
N GLU A 193 13.93 19.77 -11.89
CA GLU A 193 13.71 19.00 -10.67
C GLU A 193 15.03 18.44 -10.12
N ILE A 194 15.35 18.86 -8.90
CA ILE A 194 16.58 18.47 -8.19
C ILE A 194 16.39 17.16 -7.41
N ARG A 195 15.14 16.70 -7.24
CA ARG A 195 14.81 15.46 -6.51
C ARG A 195 15.12 14.20 -7.32
N THR A 196 15.37 13.10 -6.62
CA THR A 196 15.59 11.78 -7.22
C THR A 196 14.31 11.23 -7.84
N LYS A 197 14.37 10.83 -9.11
CA LYS A 197 13.24 10.24 -9.83
C LYS A 197 13.12 8.74 -9.53
N GLY A 198 11.89 8.26 -9.33
CA GLY A 198 11.61 6.84 -9.03
C GLY A 198 11.59 5.94 -10.27
N VAL A 199 11.46 4.63 -10.05
CA VAL A 199 11.49 3.57 -11.10
C VAL A 199 10.33 3.66 -12.11
N GLY A 200 9.28 4.42 -11.78
CA GLY A 200 8.14 4.68 -12.67
C GLY A 200 8.20 6.03 -13.39
N PHE A 201 9.35 6.73 -13.33
CA PHE A 201 9.48 8.03 -13.97
C PHE A 201 9.52 7.88 -15.50
N TYR A 202 8.68 8.66 -16.19
CA TYR A 202 8.62 8.72 -17.65
C TYR A 202 8.86 10.16 -18.09
N ARG A 203 9.84 10.37 -18.96
CA ARG A 203 10.20 11.68 -19.50
C ARG A 203 9.33 11.97 -20.71
N PHE A 204 8.45 12.96 -20.60
CA PHE A 204 7.68 13.45 -21.73
C PHE A 204 8.52 14.31 -22.67
N SER A 205 8.14 14.35 -23.95
CA SER A 205 8.68 15.32 -24.89
C SER A 205 8.28 16.75 -24.48
N LYS A 206 9.08 17.74 -24.88
CA LYS A 206 8.76 19.16 -24.67
C LYS A 206 7.76 19.66 -25.71
N ASP A 207 7.70 18.98 -26.85
CA ASP A 207 6.77 19.30 -27.93
C ASP A 207 5.37 18.82 -27.56
N GLU A 208 4.40 19.73 -27.64
CA GLU A 208 3.04 19.49 -27.16
C GLU A 208 2.37 18.31 -27.89
N GLN A 209 2.59 18.21 -29.19
CA GLN A 209 1.99 17.17 -30.03
C GLN A 209 2.49 15.78 -29.63
N GLU A 210 3.81 15.60 -29.57
CA GLU A 210 4.42 14.33 -29.17
C GLU A 210 4.04 13.96 -27.73
N ARG A 211 3.99 14.95 -26.83
CA ARG A 211 3.57 14.75 -25.45
C ARG A 211 2.11 14.28 -25.36
N GLN A 212 1.22 14.86 -26.15
CA GLN A 212 -0.18 14.44 -26.21
C GLN A 212 -0.32 13.01 -26.75
N GLU A 213 0.44 12.64 -27.77
CA GLU A 213 0.48 11.27 -28.28
C GLU A 213 0.98 10.28 -27.22
N GLN A 214 2.06 10.62 -26.52
CA GLN A 214 2.58 9.83 -25.39
C GLN A 214 1.52 9.67 -24.29
N MET A 215 0.82 10.74 -23.93
CA MET A 215 -0.28 10.70 -22.95
C MET A 215 -1.45 9.87 -23.44
N ARG A 216 -1.79 9.93 -24.72
CA ARG A 216 -2.85 9.13 -25.33
C ARG A 216 -2.49 7.65 -25.30
N ALA A 217 -1.27 7.29 -25.68
CA ALA A 217 -0.77 5.93 -25.62
C ALA A 217 -0.80 5.37 -24.19
N LEU A 218 -0.38 6.14 -23.18
CA LEU A 218 -0.47 5.72 -21.78
C LEU A 218 -1.92 5.55 -21.30
N LYS A 219 -2.84 6.42 -21.73
CA LYS A 219 -4.28 6.29 -21.44
C LYS A 219 -4.87 5.04 -22.09
N GLU A 220 -4.47 4.72 -23.31
CA GLU A 220 -4.90 3.51 -24.02
C GLU A 220 -4.44 2.24 -23.29
N MET A 221 -3.14 2.13 -22.97
CA MET A 221 -2.60 1.02 -22.18
C MET A 221 -3.33 0.88 -20.83
N ARG A 222 -3.62 2.01 -20.16
CA ARG A 222 -4.41 2.01 -18.93
C ARG A 222 -5.80 1.44 -19.17
N ASN A 223 -6.50 1.88 -20.21
CA ASN A 223 -7.86 1.41 -20.52
C ASN A 223 -7.86 -0.10 -20.82
N GLU A 224 -6.89 -0.61 -21.57
CA GLU A 224 -6.74 -2.05 -21.79
C GLU A 224 -6.54 -2.81 -20.47
N THR A 225 -5.68 -2.32 -19.57
CA THR A 225 -5.49 -2.97 -18.26
C THR A 225 -6.74 -2.94 -17.39
N LEU A 226 -7.55 -1.87 -17.46
CA LEU A 226 -8.82 -1.76 -16.76
C LEU A 226 -9.85 -2.75 -17.31
N GLN A 227 -9.95 -2.86 -18.63
CA GLN A 227 -10.81 -3.85 -19.29
C GLN A 227 -10.40 -5.28 -18.90
N ARG A 228 -9.11 -5.62 -18.96
CA ARG A 228 -8.63 -6.94 -18.51
C ARG A 228 -8.95 -7.22 -17.04
N ARG A 229 -8.86 -6.20 -16.17
CA ARG A 229 -9.21 -6.32 -14.75
C ARG A 229 -10.71 -6.53 -14.55
N SER A 230 -11.56 -5.78 -15.25
CA SER A 230 -13.02 -5.91 -15.14
C SER A 230 -13.51 -7.26 -15.66
N LEU A 231 -12.96 -7.74 -16.78
CA LEU A 231 -13.27 -9.08 -17.30
C LEU A 231 -12.90 -10.17 -16.27
N LYS A 232 -11.71 -10.10 -15.68
CA LYS A 232 -11.28 -11.04 -14.62
C LYS A 232 -12.14 -10.94 -13.36
N GLN A 233 -12.62 -9.76 -12.99
CA GLN A 233 -13.55 -9.60 -11.88
C GLN A 233 -14.89 -10.28 -12.18
N ASN A 234 -15.47 -10.01 -13.35
CA ASN A 234 -16.72 -10.64 -13.78
C ASN A 234 -16.63 -12.18 -13.78
N ILE A 235 -15.50 -12.75 -14.23
CA ILE A 235 -15.26 -14.20 -14.19
C ILE A 235 -15.21 -14.70 -12.74
N LYS A 236 -14.50 -14.00 -11.85
CA LYS A 236 -14.44 -14.35 -10.42
C LYS A 236 -15.80 -14.28 -9.76
N ASP A 237 -16.59 -13.26 -10.07
CA ASP A 237 -17.92 -13.06 -9.51
C ASP A 237 -18.87 -14.18 -9.97
N LYS A 238 -18.84 -14.54 -11.26
CA LYS A 238 -19.57 -15.72 -11.79
C LYS A 238 -19.19 -17.01 -11.06
N ARG A 239 -17.88 -17.27 -10.88
CA ARG A 239 -17.41 -18.46 -10.14
C ARG A 239 -17.88 -18.44 -8.69
N LYS A 240 -17.86 -17.27 -8.04
CA LYS A 240 -18.34 -17.10 -6.66
C LYS A 240 -19.84 -17.38 -6.55
N LEU A 241 -20.64 -16.84 -7.46
CA LEU A 241 -22.10 -17.07 -7.51
C LEU A 241 -22.43 -18.56 -7.71
N GLN A 242 -21.70 -19.26 -8.58
CA GLN A 242 -21.88 -20.71 -8.77
C GLN A 242 -21.55 -21.52 -7.52
N ILE A 243 -20.43 -21.20 -6.85
CA ILE A 243 -20.05 -21.84 -5.59
C ILE A 243 -21.10 -21.56 -4.52
N GLU A 244 -21.58 -20.33 -4.42
CA GLU A 244 -22.60 -19.93 -3.45
C GLU A 244 -23.94 -20.65 -3.69
N ALA A 245 -24.39 -20.73 -4.94
CA ALA A 245 -25.58 -21.49 -5.32
C ALA A 245 -25.45 -22.98 -4.94
N ARG A 246 -24.30 -23.60 -5.20
CA ARG A 246 -24.01 -24.97 -4.77
C ARG A 246 -24.05 -25.12 -3.25
N MET A 247 -23.48 -24.17 -2.52
CA MET A 247 -23.50 -24.17 -1.05
C MET A 247 -24.93 -23.97 -0.51
N ALA A 248 -25.75 -23.15 -1.15
CA ALA A 248 -27.15 -22.95 -0.78
C ALA A 248 -27.97 -24.23 -0.98
N LEU A 249 -27.77 -24.95 -2.09
CA LEU A 249 -28.40 -26.26 -2.31
C LEU A 249 -28.00 -27.28 -1.22
N ILE A 250 -26.73 -27.31 -0.82
CA ILE A 250 -26.26 -28.17 0.28
C ILE A 250 -26.93 -27.76 1.60
N ARG A 251 -27.04 -26.46 1.90
CA ARG A 251 -27.72 -25.96 3.10
C ARG A 251 -29.21 -26.33 3.10
N ALA A 252 -29.90 -26.14 1.98
CA ALA A 252 -31.31 -26.50 1.84
C ALA A 252 -31.53 -28.01 1.99
N LYS A 253 -30.64 -28.84 1.43
CA LYS A 253 -30.67 -30.30 1.63
C LYS A 253 -30.46 -30.66 3.10
N LYS A 254 -29.52 -30.00 3.78
CA LYS A 254 -29.27 -30.21 5.22
C LYS A 254 -30.48 -29.83 6.08
N LEU A 255 -31.13 -28.69 5.82
CA LEU A 255 -32.34 -28.27 6.56
C LEU A 255 -33.49 -29.27 6.39
N LYS A 256 -33.73 -29.73 5.15
CA LYS A 256 -34.73 -30.76 4.85
C LYS A 256 -34.46 -32.09 5.56
N THR A 257 -33.19 -32.48 5.74
CA THR A 257 -32.83 -33.70 6.50
C THR A 257 -32.98 -33.54 8.00
N THR A 258 -32.84 -32.34 8.56
CA THR A 258 -32.97 -32.09 10.00
C THR A 258 -34.42 -31.89 10.46
N GLU A 259 -35.32 -31.51 9.55
CA GLU A 259 -36.75 -31.31 9.82
C GLU A 259 -37.58 -32.61 9.76
N ALA A 260 -36.97 -33.76 9.46
CA ALA A 260 -37.66 -35.05 9.43
C ALA A 260 -37.23 -35.96 10.60
N PRO A 261 -37.94 -35.91 11.74
CA PRO A 261 -38.03 -37.04 12.66
C PRO A 261 -39.35 -37.81 12.46
N ASP A 262 -39.19 -39.10 12.19
CA ASP A 262 -40.11 -40.24 12.40
C ASP A 262 -41.51 -40.24 11.75
N SER A 263 -41.61 -40.90 10.58
CA SER A 263 -42.67 -41.91 10.38
C SER A 263 -42.28 -42.91 9.27
N SER A 264 -42.65 -44.17 9.52
CA SER A 264 -42.24 -45.38 8.84
C SER A 264 -42.92 -45.63 7.48
N SER A 265 -42.17 -46.33 6.62
CA SER A 265 -42.59 -47.17 5.47
C SER A 265 -43.29 -46.51 4.28
N SER A 266 -42.68 -46.60 3.10
CA SER A 266 -43.24 -47.37 1.97
C SER A 266 -42.38 -47.25 0.71
N THR A 267 -42.17 -48.41 0.09
CA THR A 267 -41.88 -48.68 -1.33
C THR A 267 -40.80 -47.88 -2.05
N GLY A 268 -39.74 -48.59 -2.43
CA GLY A 268 -38.81 -48.15 -3.46
C GLY A 268 -39.56 -47.87 -4.76
N THR A 269 -39.62 -46.59 -5.12
CA THR A 269 -39.86 -46.14 -6.48
C THR A 269 -38.48 -45.83 -7.07
N ILE A 270 -37.99 -46.72 -7.92
CA ILE A 270 -36.89 -46.43 -8.84
C ILE A 270 -37.44 -45.40 -9.83
N ILE A 271 -37.33 -44.12 -9.47
CA ILE A 271 -37.44 -43.03 -10.43
C ILE A 271 -36.03 -42.85 -10.97
N SER A 272 -35.77 -43.51 -12.10
CA SER A 272 -34.70 -43.14 -13.01
C SER A 272 -35.04 -41.79 -13.63
N GLU A 273 -35.00 -40.71 -12.83
CA GLU A 273 -34.88 -39.37 -13.39
C GLU A 273 -33.40 -39.19 -13.65
N THR A 274 -33.04 -39.45 -14.90
CA THR A 274 -31.74 -39.19 -15.48
C THR A 274 -31.27 -37.81 -15.06
N LEU A 275 -30.35 -37.77 -14.09
CA LEU A 275 -29.37 -36.70 -14.00
C LEU A 275 -28.84 -36.51 -15.42
N PRO A 276 -28.85 -35.30 -16.00
CA PRO A 276 -28.00 -35.07 -17.16
C PRO A 276 -26.59 -35.37 -16.68
N SER A 277 -26.03 -36.49 -17.14
CA SER A 277 -24.64 -36.86 -16.99
C SER A 277 -23.83 -35.72 -17.59
N THR A 278 -23.38 -34.81 -16.73
CA THR A 278 -22.43 -33.76 -17.09
C THR A 278 -21.03 -34.34 -17.13
N ASP A 279 -20.86 -35.47 -17.79
CA ASP A 279 -19.57 -35.86 -18.38
C ASP A 279 -19.49 -35.30 -19.82
N ASP A 280 -20.63 -35.00 -20.45
CA ASP A 280 -20.67 -34.35 -21.77
C ASP A 280 -20.47 -32.81 -21.71
N ASN A 281 -20.71 -32.19 -20.54
CA ASN A 281 -20.53 -30.74 -20.35
C ASN A 281 -19.14 -30.33 -19.82
N ILE A 282 -18.31 -31.30 -19.43
CA ILE A 282 -16.89 -31.05 -19.18
C ILE A 282 -16.16 -30.95 -20.52
N SER A 283 -16.61 -31.69 -21.54
CA SER A 283 -16.10 -31.55 -22.91
C SER A 283 -16.40 -30.16 -23.46
N THR A 284 -17.65 -29.69 -23.42
CA THR A 284 -18.02 -28.39 -24.03
C THR A 284 -17.42 -27.17 -23.31
N LEU A 285 -17.27 -27.22 -21.98
CA LEU A 285 -16.62 -26.15 -21.21
C LEU A 285 -15.09 -26.18 -21.36
N ALA A 286 -14.46 -27.37 -21.36
CA ALA A 286 -13.04 -27.50 -21.65
C ALA A 286 -12.74 -27.17 -23.11
N GLU A 287 -13.63 -27.48 -24.05
CA GLU A 287 -13.49 -27.11 -25.47
C GLU A 287 -13.79 -25.63 -25.72
N SER A 288 -14.57 -24.95 -24.86
CA SER A 288 -14.68 -23.48 -24.87
C SER A 288 -13.50 -22.79 -24.20
N GLU A 289 -12.95 -23.35 -23.11
CA GLU A 289 -11.74 -22.83 -22.45
C GLU A 289 -10.50 -23.06 -23.34
N VAL A 290 -10.37 -24.22 -23.99
CA VAL A 290 -9.29 -24.51 -24.96
C VAL A 290 -9.46 -23.65 -26.23
N ARG A 291 -10.69 -23.46 -26.75
CA ARG A 291 -10.92 -22.53 -27.87
C ARG A 291 -10.63 -21.08 -27.50
N GLU A 292 -10.94 -20.62 -26.28
CA GLU A 292 -10.59 -19.25 -25.86
C GLU A 292 -9.08 -19.08 -25.65
N GLU A 293 -8.39 -20.07 -25.09
CA GLU A 293 -6.92 -20.06 -25.00
C GLU A 293 -6.23 -20.13 -26.38
N ASP A 294 -6.78 -20.88 -27.33
CA ASP A 294 -6.25 -20.96 -28.70
C ASP A 294 -6.50 -19.67 -29.48
N ASN A 295 -7.64 -19.01 -29.24
CA ASN A 295 -7.91 -17.67 -29.77
C ASN A 295 -6.97 -16.61 -29.16
N GLU A 296 -6.68 -16.68 -27.85
CA GLU A 296 -5.70 -15.80 -27.20
C GLU A 296 -4.28 -16.00 -27.77
N LYS A 297 -3.86 -17.26 -27.99
CA LYS A 297 -2.56 -17.58 -28.62
C LYS A 297 -2.49 -17.09 -30.06
N ALA A 298 -3.56 -17.28 -30.85
CA ALA A 298 -3.62 -16.78 -32.23
C ALA A 298 -3.52 -15.25 -32.31
N VAL A 299 -4.14 -14.53 -31.38
CA VAL A 299 -4.03 -13.06 -31.30
C VAL A 299 -2.61 -12.64 -30.89
N ILE A 300 -1.97 -13.35 -29.95
CA ILE A 300 -0.59 -13.07 -29.53
C ILE A 300 0.39 -13.31 -30.69
N ASP A 301 0.23 -14.40 -31.44
CA ASP A 301 1.09 -14.71 -32.60
C ASP A 301 0.89 -13.72 -33.76
N LEU A 302 -0.34 -13.26 -33.98
CA LEU A 302 -0.64 -12.23 -34.98
C LEU A 302 0.00 -10.88 -34.59
N LEU A 303 -0.06 -10.48 -33.31
CA LEU A 303 0.61 -9.28 -32.81
C LEU A 303 2.14 -9.40 -32.86
N ALA A 304 2.70 -10.58 -32.61
CA ALA A 304 4.13 -10.84 -32.75
C ALA A 304 4.59 -10.75 -34.22
N SER A 305 3.78 -11.24 -35.15
CA SER A 305 4.02 -11.13 -36.60
C SER A 305 3.99 -9.68 -37.08
N ILE A 306 3.00 -8.89 -36.64
CA ILE A 306 2.92 -7.45 -36.94
C ILE A 306 4.16 -6.72 -36.40
N ARG A 307 4.60 -7.02 -35.17
CA ARG A 307 5.83 -6.44 -34.62
C ARG A 307 7.06 -6.77 -35.46
N LYS A 308 7.22 -8.02 -35.92
CA LYS A 308 8.33 -8.40 -36.81
C LYS A 308 8.26 -7.66 -38.15
N GLN A 309 7.08 -7.50 -38.73
CA GLN A 309 6.91 -6.75 -39.99
C GLN A 309 7.21 -5.25 -39.84
N VAL A 310 6.86 -4.65 -38.71
CA VAL A 310 7.19 -3.24 -38.41
C VAL A 310 8.70 -3.06 -38.19
N VAL A 311 9.37 -4.05 -37.59
CA VAL A 311 10.83 -4.04 -37.41
C VAL A 311 11.58 -4.24 -38.73
N GLN A 312 11.03 -4.99 -39.69
CA GLN A 312 11.65 -5.17 -41.02
C GLN A 312 11.34 -4.04 -42.02
N LYS A 313 10.38 -3.18 -41.74
CA LYS A 313 10.04 -1.99 -42.54
C LYS A 313 10.75 -0.71 -42.09
N LYS A 314 11.60 -0.79 -41.05
CA LYS A 314 12.54 0.25 -40.64
C LYS A 314 13.94 -0.16 -41.05
#